data_AF-A0A2T7WHW3-F1
#
_entry.id   AF-A0A2T7WHW3-F1
#
_cell.length_a   1.000
_cell.length_b   1.000
_cell.length_c   1.000
_cell.angle_alpha   90.00
_cell.angle_beta   90.00
_cell.angle_gamma   90.00
#
_symmetry.space_group_name_H-M   'P 1'
#
loop_
_entity.id
_entity.type
_entity.pdbx_description
1 polymer ?
#
loop_
_entity_poly.entity_id
_entity_poly.type
_entity_poly.pdbx_seq_one_letter_code
_entity_poly.pdbx_strand_id
1 'polypeptide(L)'
;MRSVFFSSDPIDDDDGDRFDGRSERIPSFEPPRDEIPVLSGPAGLLARADDVVIALMGVRVFSDGVEFLLDRHLRRGGRDPREWQLAQMDFAGHFGVADRTPGRLRWGLSLGDGQRLLLDDPFGFPDPHRHDAPSEPQRHTVRVTGGGGSGGGDDYTMHDGLWLWPLPPEGPLDIVVQWTTFGVAESRFSLDGGHLRALAAGVRPLWD
;
A
#
# COMPACT_ATOMS: atom_id res chain seq x y z
N MET A 1 27.28 -16.09 -32.32
CA MET A 1 26.94 -17.12 -31.31
C MET A 1 26.58 -16.37 -30.03
N ARG A 2 25.30 -16.29 -29.65
CA ARG A 2 24.88 -15.59 -28.43
C ARG A 2 25.14 -16.51 -27.23
N SER A 3 26.08 -16.13 -26.38
CA SER A 3 26.30 -16.79 -25.10
C SER A 3 25.06 -16.59 -24.24
N VAL A 4 24.42 -17.68 -23.80
CA VAL A 4 23.38 -17.61 -22.77
C VAL A 4 24.04 -17.39 -21.41
N PHE A 5 23.38 -16.60 -20.56
CA PHE A 5 23.94 -16.08 -19.31
C PHE A 5 23.92 -17.12 -18.17
N PHE A 6 23.02 -18.10 -18.23
CA PHE A 6 22.89 -19.17 -17.23
C PHE A 6 23.07 -20.53 -17.90
N SER A 7 23.73 -21.47 -17.20
CA SER A 7 23.75 -22.89 -17.56
C SER A 7 22.49 -23.57 -17.04
N SER A 8 22.02 -24.61 -17.72
CA SER A 8 20.86 -25.40 -17.29
C SER A 8 21.21 -26.27 -16.08
N ASP A 9 20.41 -26.16 -15.02
CA ASP A 9 20.44 -27.08 -13.87
C ASP A 9 19.65 -28.37 -14.18
N PRO A 10 20.00 -29.50 -13.54
CA PRO A 10 19.23 -30.74 -13.68
C PRO A 10 17.86 -30.62 -13.02
N ILE A 11 16.83 -31.18 -13.69
CA ILE A 11 15.45 -31.23 -13.22
C ILE A 11 15.27 -32.48 -12.35
N ASP A 12 14.81 -32.30 -11.13
CA ASP A 12 14.18 -33.36 -10.33
C ASP A 12 12.67 -33.34 -10.66
N ASP A 13 12.16 -34.47 -11.15
CA ASP A 13 10.73 -34.69 -11.36
C ASP A 13 10.11 -35.18 -10.06
N ASP A 14 9.26 -34.37 -9.41
CA ASP A 14 8.29 -34.94 -8.47
C ASP A 14 6.96 -34.17 -8.32
N ASP A 15 5.91 -35.00 -8.31
CA ASP A 15 4.59 -34.93 -7.70
C ASP A 15 3.62 -33.75 -7.97
N GLY A 16 2.73 -34.00 -8.95
CA GLY A 16 1.30 -34.21 -8.69
C GLY A 16 0.50 -33.13 -7.95
N ASP A 17 -0.27 -32.36 -8.73
CA ASP A 17 -1.13 -31.24 -8.32
C ASP A 17 -2.17 -31.59 -7.23
N ARG A 18 -1.93 -31.13 -6.00
CA ARG A 18 -2.89 -31.09 -4.87
C ARG A 18 -3.50 -29.70 -4.62
N PHE A 19 -3.30 -28.74 -5.53
CA PHE A 19 -3.51 -27.31 -5.27
C PHE A 19 -4.30 -26.58 -6.38
N ASP A 20 -5.33 -27.20 -6.97
CA ASP A 20 -6.09 -26.62 -8.09
C ASP A 20 -7.01 -25.42 -7.76
N GLY A 21 -6.97 -24.93 -6.52
CA GLY A 21 -7.85 -23.88 -6.00
C GLY A 21 -7.54 -22.50 -6.58
N ARG A 22 -7.92 -22.26 -7.83
CA ARG A 22 -7.98 -20.90 -8.41
C ARG A 22 -9.12 -20.14 -7.76
N SER A 23 -8.82 -19.29 -6.79
CA SER A 23 -9.78 -18.31 -6.28
C SER A 23 -10.00 -17.22 -7.34
N GLU A 24 -11.25 -16.90 -7.63
CA GLU A 24 -11.60 -15.72 -8.41
C GLU A 24 -11.23 -14.46 -7.62
N ARG A 25 -10.65 -13.46 -8.30
CA ARG A 25 -10.27 -12.18 -7.69
C ARG A 25 -11.53 -11.38 -7.36
N ILE A 26 -11.52 -10.72 -6.20
CA ILE A 26 -12.49 -9.66 -5.87
C ILE A 26 -11.84 -8.31 -6.20
N PRO A 27 -12.31 -7.55 -7.21
CA PRO A 27 -11.59 -6.37 -7.70
C PRO A 27 -11.30 -5.28 -6.67
N SER A 28 -12.25 -5.06 -5.75
CA SER A 28 -12.08 -4.08 -4.68
C SER A 28 -11.08 -4.50 -3.61
N PHE A 29 -10.68 -5.78 -3.53
CA PHE A 29 -9.85 -6.30 -2.44
C PHE A 29 -8.36 -6.28 -2.75
N GLU A 30 -7.99 -6.41 -4.02
CA GLU A 30 -6.60 -6.55 -4.44
C GLU A 30 -6.39 -6.07 -5.88
N PRO A 31 -5.18 -5.65 -6.26
CA PRO A 31 -4.84 -5.37 -7.66
C PRO A 31 -4.95 -6.63 -8.55
N PRO A 32 -5.14 -6.47 -9.87
CA PRO A 32 -5.01 -7.57 -10.84
C PRO A 32 -3.65 -8.28 -10.73
N ARG A 33 -3.66 -9.61 -10.86
CA ARG A 33 -2.47 -10.48 -10.69
C ARG A 33 -1.84 -10.89 -12.02
N ASP A 34 -2.57 -10.66 -13.10
CA ASP A 34 -2.34 -11.09 -14.47
C ASP A 34 -2.11 -9.89 -15.41
N GLU A 35 -1.73 -8.75 -14.85
CA GLU A 35 -1.41 -7.52 -15.57
C GLU A 35 0.01 -7.03 -15.26
N ILE A 36 0.65 -6.44 -16.28
CA ILE A 36 1.80 -5.56 -16.13
C ILE A 36 1.25 -4.13 -15.97
N PRO A 37 1.30 -3.55 -14.75
CA PRO A 37 0.77 -2.21 -14.53
C PRO A 37 1.66 -1.14 -15.15
N VAL A 38 1.06 0.01 -15.49
CA VAL A 38 1.81 1.20 -15.86
C VAL A 38 2.30 1.89 -14.60
N LEU A 39 3.59 2.20 -14.55
CA LEU A 39 4.17 2.96 -13.44
C LEU A 39 4.02 4.46 -13.68
N SER A 40 3.48 5.18 -12.70
CA SER A 40 3.45 6.65 -12.67
C SER A 40 4.36 7.18 -11.57
N GLY A 41 5.15 8.21 -11.91
CA GLY A 41 6.06 8.91 -11.02
C GLY A 41 5.64 10.37 -10.90
N PRO A 42 5.39 10.84 -9.66
CA PRO A 42 6.55 11.15 -8.83
C PRO A 42 6.56 10.39 -7.50
N ALA A 43 7.75 9.89 -7.16
CA ALA A 43 8.08 9.62 -5.77
C ALA A 43 8.24 10.96 -5.04
N GLY A 44 7.80 11.05 -3.78
CA GLY A 44 7.78 12.30 -3.05
C GLY A 44 7.61 12.12 -1.55
N LEU A 45 8.02 13.14 -0.80
CA LEU A 45 7.85 13.16 0.64
C LEU A 45 6.39 13.45 0.97
N LEU A 46 5.74 12.51 1.67
CA LEU A 46 4.37 12.68 2.16
C LEU A 46 4.36 13.31 3.56
N ALA A 47 5.26 12.87 4.45
CA ALA A 47 5.41 13.43 5.79
C ALA A 47 6.83 13.30 6.34
N ARG A 48 7.20 14.21 7.25
CA ARG A 48 8.44 14.14 8.03
C ARG A 48 8.17 14.60 9.46
N ALA A 49 8.66 13.82 10.41
CA ALA A 49 8.82 14.14 11.82
C ALA A 49 10.31 13.99 12.19
N ASP A 50 10.64 14.04 13.48
CA ASP A 50 12.04 14.00 13.95
C ASP A 50 12.75 12.69 13.57
N ASP A 51 12.12 11.55 13.85
CA ASP A 51 12.67 10.20 13.59
C ASP A 51 11.95 9.44 12.48
N VAL A 52 10.87 10.01 11.91
CA VAL A 52 10.00 9.33 10.94
C VAL A 52 9.91 10.09 9.62
N VAL A 53 10.00 9.35 8.53
CA VAL A 53 9.70 9.83 7.18
C VAL A 53 8.67 8.90 6.54
N ILE A 54 7.67 9.47 5.89
CA ILE A 54 6.73 8.73 5.04
C ILE A 54 6.85 9.27 3.63
N ALA A 55 7.09 8.39 2.67
CA ALA A 55 7.31 8.72 1.27
C ALA A 55 6.36 7.93 0.37
N LEU A 56 5.84 8.59 -0.67
CA LEU A 56 5.29 7.92 -1.83
C LEU A 56 6.47 7.50 -2.72
N MET A 57 6.57 6.21 -3.02
CA MET A 57 7.65 5.65 -3.84
C MET A 57 7.25 5.53 -5.31
N GLY A 58 5.95 5.46 -5.60
CA GLY A 58 5.41 5.45 -6.95
C GLY A 58 3.95 5.00 -6.95
N VAL A 59 3.36 4.97 -8.14
CA VAL A 59 1.98 4.49 -8.33
C VAL A 59 1.98 3.41 -9.41
N ARG A 60 1.34 2.27 -9.14
CA ARG A 60 1.03 1.24 -10.12
C ARG A 60 -0.40 1.44 -10.60
N VAL A 61 -0.57 1.72 -11.87
CA VAL A 61 -1.88 1.86 -12.51
C VAL A 61 -2.21 0.54 -13.20
N PHE A 62 -3.31 -0.06 -12.77
CA PHE A 62 -3.90 -1.27 -13.34
C PHE A 62 -5.13 -0.90 -14.18
N SER A 63 -5.69 -1.85 -14.90
CA SER A 63 -6.82 -1.57 -15.81
C SER A 63 -8.06 -1.08 -15.06
N ASP A 64 -8.25 -1.50 -13.81
CA ASP A 64 -9.44 -1.23 -13.01
C ASP A 64 -9.19 -0.44 -11.70
N GLY A 65 -7.96 -0.06 -11.40
CA GLY A 65 -7.63 0.67 -10.18
C GLY A 65 -6.17 1.11 -10.09
N VAL A 66 -5.80 1.72 -8.97
CA VAL A 66 -4.44 2.23 -8.73
C VAL A 66 -3.90 1.80 -7.37
N GLU A 67 -2.65 1.39 -7.31
CA GLU A 67 -1.93 1.08 -6.06
C GLU A 67 -0.86 2.16 -5.80
N PHE A 68 -0.96 2.84 -4.67
CA PHE A 68 0.06 3.77 -4.18
C PHE A 68 1.09 3.00 -3.36
N LEU A 69 2.36 3.08 -3.74
CA LEU A 69 3.46 2.42 -3.03
C LEU A 69 4.07 3.37 -2.02
N LEU A 70 4.07 3.00 -0.74
CA LEU A 70 4.44 3.87 0.37
C LEU A 70 5.56 3.24 1.18
N ASP A 71 6.57 4.04 1.50
CA ASP A 71 7.59 3.66 2.47
C ASP A 71 7.45 4.51 3.72
N ARG A 72 7.48 3.86 4.88
CA ARG A 72 7.66 4.53 6.18
C ARG A 72 9.02 4.14 6.72
N HIS A 73 9.87 5.13 6.98
CA HIS A 73 11.19 4.94 7.58
C HIS A 73 11.21 5.46 9.01
N LEU A 74 11.80 4.68 9.89
CA LEU A 74 12.07 5.00 11.28
C LEU A 74 13.58 4.98 11.50
N ARG A 75 14.08 6.01 12.19
CA ARG A 75 15.46 6.04 12.71
C ARG A 75 15.45 5.81 14.21
N ARG A 76 16.52 5.19 14.72
CA ARG A 76 16.67 4.93 16.15
C ARG A 76 16.72 6.19 16.99
N GLY A 77 17.42 7.22 16.52
CA GLY A 77 17.67 8.43 17.30
C GLY A 77 18.43 8.11 18.58
N GLY A 78 18.00 8.70 19.70
CA GLY A 78 18.62 8.51 21.02
C GLY A 78 18.17 7.27 21.80
N ARG A 79 17.34 6.39 21.21
CA ARG A 79 16.72 5.26 21.93
C ARG A 79 17.75 4.19 22.34
N ASP A 80 17.61 3.68 23.55
CA ASP A 80 18.35 2.49 23.97
C ASP A 80 17.90 1.23 23.20
N PRO A 81 18.61 0.08 23.28
CA PRO A 81 18.23 -1.12 22.53
C PRO A 81 16.81 -1.63 22.79
N ARG A 82 16.31 -1.50 24.02
CA ARG A 82 14.96 -1.96 24.40
C ARG A 82 13.90 -0.98 23.89
N GLU A 83 14.11 0.31 24.06
CA GLU A 83 13.26 1.36 23.51
C GLU A 83 13.18 1.26 21.98
N TRP A 84 14.31 0.98 21.33
CA TRP A 84 14.37 0.77 19.88
C TRP A 84 13.56 -0.44 19.44
N GLN A 85 13.68 -1.57 20.13
CA GLN A 85 12.91 -2.76 19.82
C GLN A 85 11.40 -2.53 20.00
N LEU A 86 10.98 -1.87 21.08
CA LEU A 86 9.56 -1.54 21.30
C LEU A 86 9.04 -0.57 20.24
N ALA A 87 9.83 0.44 19.86
CA ALA A 87 9.46 1.39 18.80
C ALA A 87 9.29 0.69 17.45
N GLN A 88 10.17 -0.24 17.08
CA GLN A 88 10.01 -1.02 15.84
C GLN A 88 8.74 -1.86 15.84
N MET A 89 8.41 -2.50 16.97
CA MET A 89 7.20 -3.31 17.07
C MET A 89 5.92 -2.47 17.00
N ASP A 90 5.91 -1.28 17.59
CA ASP A 90 4.81 -0.31 17.48
C ASP A 90 4.70 0.26 16.05
N PHE A 91 5.83 0.60 15.45
CA PHE A 91 5.94 1.12 14.09
C PHE A 91 5.39 0.14 13.04
N ALA A 92 5.69 -1.15 13.22
CA ALA A 92 5.22 -2.25 12.38
C ALA A 92 3.74 -2.62 12.61
N GLY A 93 3.09 -2.13 13.68
CA GLY A 93 1.72 -2.51 14.04
C GLY A 93 1.58 -3.91 14.66
N HIS A 94 2.69 -4.59 15.02
CA HIS A 94 2.67 -5.97 15.52
C HIS A 94 1.84 -6.19 16.79
N PHE A 95 1.68 -5.16 17.61
CA PHE A 95 0.95 -5.30 18.86
C PHE A 95 -0.57 -5.18 18.70
N GLY A 96 -1.10 -4.68 17.56
CA GLY A 96 -2.52 -4.35 17.40
C GLY A 96 -3.07 -3.32 18.42
N VAL A 97 -2.27 -2.94 19.43
CA VAL A 97 -2.54 -1.89 20.42
C VAL A 97 -2.24 -0.53 19.81
N ALA A 98 -1.14 -0.41 19.05
CA ALA A 98 -0.78 0.76 18.25
C ALA A 98 -2.00 1.25 17.44
N ASP A 99 -2.64 0.29 16.78
CA ASP A 99 -3.82 0.43 15.93
C ASP A 99 -5.12 0.78 16.67
N ARG A 100 -5.12 0.75 18.01
CA ARG A 100 -6.26 1.12 18.85
C ARG A 100 -6.04 2.43 19.60
N THR A 101 -4.88 3.07 19.45
CA THR A 101 -4.61 4.35 20.09
C THR A 101 -5.18 5.53 19.28
N PRO A 102 -5.54 6.65 19.94
CA PRO A 102 -5.95 7.88 19.24
C PRO A 102 -4.87 8.45 18.30
N GLY A 103 -3.60 8.09 18.51
CA GLY A 103 -2.46 8.57 17.73
C GLY A 103 -1.90 7.59 16.71
N ARG A 104 -2.62 6.52 16.37
CA ARG A 104 -2.27 5.51 15.36
C ARG A 104 -2.04 6.09 13.96
N LEU A 105 -1.45 5.30 13.08
CA LEU A 105 -1.32 5.63 11.67
C LEU A 105 -2.70 5.63 11.02
N ARG A 106 -3.00 6.70 10.30
CA ARG A 106 -4.24 6.88 9.54
C ARG A 106 -3.91 7.25 8.12
N TRP A 107 -4.61 6.62 7.18
CA TRP A 107 -4.55 6.97 5.77
C TRP A 107 -5.89 7.52 5.32
N GLY A 108 -5.87 8.49 4.41
CA GLY A 108 -7.07 8.95 3.75
C GLY A 108 -6.80 9.31 2.29
N LEU A 109 -7.84 9.29 1.48
CA LEU A 109 -7.82 9.79 0.10
C LEU A 109 -8.92 10.83 -0.06
N SER A 110 -8.62 11.97 -0.69
CA SER A 110 -9.62 12.92 -1.19
C SER A 110 -9.60 12.93 -2.71
N LEU A 111 -10.74 12.66 -3.33
CA LEU A 111 -10.88 12.50 -4.78
C LEU A 111 -11.48 13.75 -5.44
N GLY A 112 -11.26 13.91 -6.74
CA GLY A 112 -11.68 15.09 -7.51
C GLY A 112 -13.19 15.30 -7.60
N ASP A 113 -13.97 14.24 -7.36
CA ASP A 113 -15.44 14.27 -7.27
C ASP A 113 -15.95 14.65 -5.85
N GLY A 114 -15.05 14.93 -4.92
CA GLY A 114 -15.35 15.28 -3.53
C GLY A 114 -15.47 14.09 -2.58
N GLN A 115 -15.35 12.84 -3.06
CA GLN A 115 -15.32 11.68 -2.17
C GLN A 115 -14.10 11.72 -1.25
N ARG A 116 -14.32 11.35 0.02
CA ARG A 116 -13.26 11.17 1.01
C ARG A 116 -13.31 9.75 1.53
N LEU A 117 -12.19 9.05 1.41
CA LEU A 117 -12.01 7.69 1.90
C LEU A 117 -11.07 7.75 3.10
N LEU A 118 -11.42 7.05 4.18
CA LEU A 118 -10.64 7.04 5.42
C LEU A 118 -10.37 5.60 5.82
N LEU A 119 -9.10 5.25 5.96
CA LEU A 119 -8.64 4.01 6.58
C LEU A 119 -8.17 4.36 7.99
N ASP A 120 -9.10 4.22 8.92
CA ASP A 120 -8.91 4.47 10.35
C ASP A 120 -9.14 3.19 11.19
N ASP A 121 -9.38 2.06 10.54
CA ASP A 121 -9.56 0.76 11.18
C ASP A 121 -8.21 0.19 11.64
N PRO A 122 -8.20 -0.61 12.71
CA PRO A 122 -6.99 -1.27 13.16
C PRO A 122 -6.42 -2.22 12.09
N PHE A 123 -5.11 -2.18 11.83
CA PHE A 123 -4.45 -3.09 10.90
C PHE A 123 -4.80 -4.55 11.25
N GLY A 124 -5.34 -5.30 10.29
CA GLY A 124 -5.61 -6.74 10.44
C GLY A 124 -6.91 -7.15 11.13
N PHE A 125 -7.76 -6.22 11.59
CA PHE A 125 -9.08 -6.54 12.13
C PHE A 125 -10.16 -5.65 11.49
N PRO A 126 -10.80 -6.11 10.40
CA PRO A 126 -11.99 -5.44 9.90
C PRO A 126 -13.02 -5.36 11.03
N ASP A 127 -13.67 -4.22 11.21
CA ASP A 127 -14.82 -4.13 12.10
C ASP A 127 -15.89 -5.12 11.61
N PRO A 128 -16.24 -6.17 12.38
CA PRO A 128 -17.24 -7.16 12.00
C PRO A 128 -18.65 -6.56 11.86
N HIS A 129 -18.86 -5.32 12.34
CA HIS A 129 -20.11 -4.56 12.20
C HIS A 129 -20.10 -3.56 11.05
N ARG A 130 -19.00 -3.47 10.28
CA ARG A 130 -19.00 -2.76 9.01
C ARG A 130 -19.78 -3.62 8.02
N HIS A 131 -21.09 -3.46 8.06
CA HIS A 131 -21.97 -4.00 7.03
C HIS A 131 -21.56 -3.35 5.71
N ASP A 132 -21.01 -4.14 4.78
CA ASP A 132 -21.05 -3.81 3.37
C ASP A 132 -22.54 -3.72 2.99
N ALA A 133 -23.09 -2.52 3.13
CA ALA A 133 -24.45 -2.23 2.72
C ALA A 133 -24.58 -2.57 1.22
N PRO A 134 -25.71 -3.13 0.77
CA PRO A 134 -25.93 -3.37 -0.65
C PRO A 134 -25.66 -2.09 -1.45
N SER A 135 -24.84 -2.25 -2.49
CA SER A 135 -24.29 -1.24 -3.39
C SER A 135 -25.19 -0.01 -3.64
N GLU A 136 -24.89 1.09 -2.94
CA GLU A 136 -25.04 2.44 -3.53
C GLU A 136 -24.18 2.52 -4.81
N PRO A 137 -24.56 3.32 -5.82
CA PRO A 137 -23.80 3.38 -7.07
C PRO A 137 -22.34 3.77 -6.84
N GLN A 138 -21.43 2.92 -7.35
CA GLN A 138 -19.97 3.06 -7.49
C GLN A 138 -19.31 4.06 -6.54
N ARG A 139 -19.30 3.77 -5.24
CA ARG A 139 -18.37 4.44 -4.32
C ARG A 139 -16.99 3.80 -4.46
N HIS A 140 -15.96 4.63 -4.53
CA HIS A 140 -14.59 4.15 -4.48
C HIS A 140 -14.34 3.49 -3.12
N THR A 141 -13.54 2.42 -3.13
CA THR A 141 -13.03 1.73 -1.96
C THR A 141 -11.53 1.86 -1.94
N VAL A 142 -10.95 1.91 -0.74
CA VAL A 142 -9.52 1.88 -0.55
C VAL A 142 -9.16 0.83 0.48
N ARG A 143 -8.11 0.06 0.21
CA ARG A 143 -7.61 -0.99 1.10
C ARG A 143 -6.10 -0.88 1.25
N VAL A 144 -5.61 -1.24 2.43
CA VAL A 144 -4.18 -1.43 2.62
C VAL A 144 -3.76 -2.73 1.94
N THR A 145 -2.72 -2.66 1.13
CA THR A 145 -2.01 -3.77 0.52
C THR A 145 -0.55 -3.76 0.99
N GLY A 146 0.22 -4.80 0.64
CA GLY A 146 1.59 -4.95 1.13
C GLY A 146 1.62 -5.30 2.63
N GLY A 147 2.52 -4.68 3.39
CA GLY A 147 2.72 -5.01 4.80
C GLY A 147 3.92 -5.93 4.98
N GLY A 148 5.11 -5.36 4.81
CA GLY A 148 6.37 -6.03 5.10
C GLY A 148 7.40 -4.99 5.51
N GLY A 149 8.30 -5.36 6.39
CA GLY A 149 9.34 -4.45 6.85
C GLY A 149 10.67 -5.15 7.07
N SER A 150 11.71 -4.34 7.03
CA SER A 150 13.07 -4.77 7.35
C SER A 150 13.81 -3.65 8.05
N GLY A 151 14.80 -4.01 8.85
CA GLY A 151 15.62 -3.04 9.55
C GLY A 151 16.65 -3.71 10.41
N GLY A 152 17.35 -2.90 11.18
CA GLY A 152 18.49 -3.32 11.98
C GLY A 152 18.66 -2.50 13.25
N GLY A 153 19.91 -2.31 13.64
CA GLY A 153 20.26 -1.65 14.91
C GLY A 153 19.91 -0.17 14.97
N ASP A 154 19.77 0.52 13.82
CA ASP A 154 19.69 1.98 13.76
C ASP A 154 18.57 2.52 12.84
N ASP A 155 17.99 1.67 11.99
CA ASP A 155 16.95 2.02 11.04
C ASP A 155 15.94 0.88 10.87
N TYR A 156 14.70 1.24 10.52
CA TYR A 156 13.63 0.30 10.23
C TYR A 156 12.71 0.87 9.16
N THR A 157 12.38 0.09 8.14
CA THR A 157 11.54 0.49 7.01
C THR A 157 10.37 -0.46 6.87
N MET A 158 9.18 0.10 6.69
CA MET A 158 7.95 -0.60 6.33
C MET A 158 7.54 -0.22 4.91
N HIS A 159 7.14 -1.21 4.13
CA HIS A 159 6.59 -1.07 2.79
C HIS A 159 5.08 -1.34 2.84
N ASP A 160 4.31 -0.30 2.61
CA ASP A 160 2.85 -0.32 2.60
C ASP A 160 2.33 -0.03 1.18
N GLY A 161 1.10 -0.46 0.92
CA GLY A 161 0.37 -0.14 -0.30
C GLY A 161 -1.03 0.37 0.02
N LEU A 162 -1.56 1.26 -0.83
CA LEU A 162 -2.98 1.62 -0.81
C LEU A 162 -3.59 1.30 -2.17
N TRP A 163 -4.47 0.31 -2.20
CA TRP A 163 -5.26 -0.05 -3.38
C TRP A 163 -6.54 0.76 -3.42
N LEU A 164 -6.68 1.64 -4.42
CA LEU A 164 -7.90 2.39 -4.72
C LEU A 164 -8.62 1.72 -5.91
N TRP A 165 -9.88 1.38 -5.69
CA TRP A 165 -10.75 0.79 -6.70
C TRP A 165 -12.13 1.47 -6.72
N PRO A 166 -12.74 1.75 -7.88
CA PRO A 166 -12.16 1.63 -9.22
C PRO A 166 -11.12 2.74 -9.50
N LEU A 167 -10.69 2.92 -10.76
CA LEU A 167 -9.85 4.04 -11.17
C LEU A 167 -10.38 5.39 -10.64
N PRO A 168 -9.49 6.30 -10.16
CA PRO A 168 -9.91 7.57 -9.59
C PRO A 168 -10.67 8.46 -10.58
N PRO A 169 -11.56 9.36 -10.14
CA PRO A 169 -12.21 10.31 -11.02
C PRO A 169 -11.19 11.32 -11.58
N GLU A 170 -11.60 12.06 -12.62
CA GLU A 170 -10.80 13.21 -13.09
C GLU A 170 -10.69 14.29 -12.00
N GLY A 171 -9.58 15.03 -12.03
CA GLY A 171 -9.30 16.09 -11.07
C GLY A 171 -8.25 15.69 -10.01
N PRO A 172 -8.10 16.51 -8.96
CA PRO A 172 -7.07 16.29 -7.95
C PRO A 172 -7.33 15.03 -7.12
N LEU A 173 -6.27 14.31 -6.78
CA LEU A 173 -6.28 13.21 -5.82
C LEU A 173 -5.26 13.50 -4.73
N ASP A 174 -5.71 13.64 -3.49
CA ASP A 174 -4.82 13.84 -2.34
C ASP A 174 -4.69 12.54 -1.55
N ILE A 175 -3.45 12.11 -1.31
CA ILE A 175 -3.12 11.13 -0.28
C ILE A 175 -2.91 11.88 1.03
N VAL A 176 -3.62 11.50 2.07
CA VAL A 176 -3.59 12.12 3.40
C VAL A 176 -3.05 11.11 4.41
N VAL A 177 -2.15 11.55 5.30
CA VAL A 177 -1.62 10.73 6.38
C VAL A 177 -1.56 11.50 7.69
N GLN A 178 -1.77 10.79 8.80
CA GLN A 178 -1.55 11.30 10.15
C GLN A 178 -1.03 10.16 11.03
N TRP A 179 -0.04 10.43 11.88
CA TRP A 179 0.48 9.45 12.84
C TRP A 179 1.10 10.12 14.06
N THR A 180 0.25 10.61 14.96
CA THR A 180 0.69 11.50 16.05
C THR A 180 1.51 10.80 17.12
N THR A 181 1.37 9.48 17.31
CA THR A 181 2.27 8.68 18.18
C THR A 181 3.74 8.78 17.74
N PHE A 182 3.99 8.92 16.44
CA PHE A 182 5.33 9.13 15.87
C PHE A 182 5.58 10.59 15.45
N GLY A 183 4.80 11.53 15.97
CA GLY A 183 4.98 12.97 15.74
C GLY A 183 4.57 13.45 14.35
N VAL A 184 3.95 12.61 13.53
CA VAL A 184 3.46 13.00 12.20
C VAL A 184 2.10 13.67 12.33
N ALA A 185 2.07 14.99 12.17
CA ALA A 185 0.84 15.76 12.00
C ALA A 185 0.14 15.39 10.67
N GLU A 186 -1.13 15.80 10.51
CA GLU A 186 -1.83 15.61 9.23
C GLU A 186 -1.06 16.28 8.09
N SER A 187 -0.74 15.51 7.05
CA SER A 187 -0.12 16.00 5.83
C SER A 187 -0.82 15.44 4.59
N ARG A 188 -0.57 16.08 3.44
CA ARG A 188 -1.16 15.71 2.16
C ARG A 188 -0.14 15.72 1.03
N PHE A 189 -0.32 14.83 0.06
CA PHE A 189 0.41 14.82 -1.20
C PHE A 189 -0.57 14.73 -2.36
N SER A 190 -0.48 15.68 -3.29
CA SER A 190 -1.43 15.82 -4.40
C SER A 190 -0.91 15.16 -5.68
N LEU A 191 -1.81 14.44 -6.34
CA LEU A 191 -1.65 13.79 -7.62
C LEU A 191 -2.76 14.23 -8.58
N ASP A 192 -2.58 13.95 -9.87
CA ASP A 192 -3.62 14.14 -10.88
C ASP A 192 -4.35 12.81 -11.13
N GLY A 193 -5.58 12.69 -10.63
CA GLY A 193 -6.41 11.50 -10.80
C GLY A 193 -6.81 11.24 -12.24
N GLY A 194 -6.98 12.30 -13.05
CA GLY A 194 -7.24 12.18 -14.48
C GLY A 194 -6.03 11.61 -15.24
N HIS A 195 -4.82 12.05 -14.88
CA HIS A 195 -3.58 11.49 -15.42
C HIS A 195 -3.45 9.99 -15.08
N LEU A 196 -3.66 9.61 -13.81
CA LEU A 196 -3.61 8.20 -13.40
C LEU A 196 -4.64 7.35 -14.13
N ARG A 197 -5.89 7.83 -14.25
CA ARG A 197 -6.95 7.16 -15.02
C ARG A 197 -6.55 6.94 -16.48
N ALA A 198 -5.96 7.95 -17.13
CA ALA A 198 -5.56 7.85 -18.54
C ALA A 198 -4.47 6.78 -18.76
N LEU A 199 -3.56 6.58 -17.80
CA LEU A 199 -2.50 5.58 -17.89
C LEU A 199 -3.02 4.14 -17.92
N ALA A 200 -4.24 3.87 -17.44
CA ALA A 200 -4.83 2.53 -17.47
C ALA A 200 -4.94 1.95 -18.89
N ALA A 201 -5.04 2.81 -19.92
CA ALA A 201 -5.03 2.39 -21.32
C ALA A 201 -3.70 1.76 -21.78
N GLY A 202 -2.61 1.94 -21.03
CA GLY A 202 -1.29 1.36 -21.32
C GLY A 202 -1.02 0.03 -20.62
N VAL A 203 -1.96 -0.48 -19.82
CA VAL A 203 -1.82 -1.76 -19.10
C VAL A 203 -1.78 -2.91 -20.09
N ARG A 204 -0.95 -3.92 -19.79
CA ARG A 204 -0.76 -5.10 -20.63
C ARG A 204 -1.06 -6.36 -19.85
N PRO A 205 -1.64 -7.40 -20.47
CA PRO A 205 -1.73 -8.70 -19.82
C PRO A 205 -0.31 -9.29 -19.59
N LEU A 206 -0.15 -10.03 -18.51
CA LEU A 206 1.06 -10.81 -18.21
C LEU A 206 1.16 -12.07 -19.07
N TRP A 207 0.01 -12.63 -19.42
CA TRP A 207 -0.14 -13.89 -20.13
C TRP A 207 -0.95 -13.65 -21.41
N ASP A 208 -0.49 -14.20 -22.53
CA ASP A 208 -1.23 -14.26 -23.80
C ASP A 208 -1.97 -15.59 -23.94
#